data_AF-C1C0M5-F1
#
_entry.id   AF-C1C0M5-F1
#
_cell.length_a   1.000
_cell.length_b   1.000
_cell.length_c   1.000
_cell.angle_alpha   90.00
_cell.angle_beta   90.00
_cell.angle_gamma   90.00
#
_symmetry.space_group_name_H-M   'P 1'
#
loop_
_entity.id
_entity.type
_entity.pdbx_description
1 polymer ?
#
loop_
_entity_poly.entity_id
_entity_poly.type
_entity_poly.pdbx_seq_one_letter_code
_entity_poly.pdbx_strand_id
1 'polypeptide(L)'
;MTKSYNYFKEGQLTKMGAPMVRYSKLPFRRLILSYGADVAFSPMILADSFVSSPEARFNEFTTDPLRDRPLIVQFASKSVDDFVSAAQLVAPHAEGVDLDCGCPQGWAIREGIGAALLQRPEFISDVVRSTKNRTQHSLSVSVKIRLQKDHRRTWDLVKGRLNPGRGESFIILNQGTVDRNSLDFYLIYFGS
;
A
#
# COMPACT_ATOMS: atom_id res chain seq x y z
N MET A 1 18.09 -9.50 15.10
CA MET A 1 16.84 -9.34 15.88
C MET A 1 15.80 -8.73 14.96
N THR A 2 14.86 -9.54 14.47
CA THR A 2 13.77 -9.08 13.59
C THR A 2 12.77 -8.31 14.45
N LYS A 3 12.70 -6.99 14.32
CA LYS A 3 11.60 -6.22 14.91
C LYS A 3 10.35 -6.53 14.07
N SER A 4 9.46 -7.38 14.59
CA SER A 4 8.05 -7.38 14.15
C SER A 4 7.44 -6.09 14.69
N TYR A 5 6.96 -5.25 13.78
CA TYR A 5 6.33 -4.00 14.14
C TYR A 5 4.82 -4.19 14.18
N ASN A 6 4.32 -4.47 15.38
CA ASN A 6 2.90 -4.57 15.62
C ASN A 6 2.30 -3.16 15.77
N TYR A 7 2.08 -2.48 14.64
CA TYR A 7 1.52 -1.12 14.59
C TYR A 7 0.04 -1.08 15.02
N PHE A 8 -0.63 -2.23 14.98
CA PHE A 8 -2.06 -2.35 15.24
C PHE A 8 -2.29 -3.02 16.58
N LYS A 9 -2.41 -2.20 17.62
CA LYS A 9 -2.86 -2.68 18.93
C LYS A 9 -4.37 -2.63 19.00
N GLU A 10 -4.97 -3.75 19.36
CA GLU A 10 -6.42 -3.84 19.55
C GLU A 10 -6.91 -2.77 20.54
N GLY A 11 -7.98 -2.07 20.18
CA GLY A 11 -8.53 -0.96 20.99
C GLY A 11 -7.76 0.36 20.91
N GLN A 12 -6.67 0.47 20.14
CA GLN A 12 -5.91 1.71 19.97
C GLN A 12 -6.05 2.28 18.55
N LEU A 13 -6.38 3.56 18.44
CA LEU A 13 -6.42 4.25 17.15
C LEU A 13 -4.99 4.44 16.61
N THR A 14 -4.78 4.08 15.34
CA THR A 14 -3.54 4.36 14.59
C THR A 14 -3.82 5.46 13.56
N LYS A 15 -3.10 6.57 13.64
CA LYS A 15 -3.22 7.72 12.72
C LYS A 15 -2.25 7.55 11.56
N MET A 16 -2.77 7.44 10.35
CA MET A 16 -1.96 7.25 9.15
C MET A 16 -2.05 8.43 8.20
N GLY A 17 -0.91 8.90 7.69
CA GLY A 17 -0.86 9.79 6.53
C GLY A 17 -1.18 9.02 5.26
N ALA A 18 -2.33 9.28 4.64
CA ALA A 18 -2.72 8.62 3.40
C ALA A 18 -1.77 8.93 2.22
N PRO A 19 -1.62 8.00 1.26
CA PRO A 19 -0.84 8.23 0.05
C PRO A 19 -1.55 9.26 -0.83
N MET A 20 -0.83 10.33 -1.18
CA MET A 20 -1.33 11.43 -1.99
C MET A 20 -0.28 11.81 -3.03
N VAL A 21 -0.62 11.57 -4.31
CA VAL A 21 0.20 11.94 -5.46
C VAL A 21 0.56 13.42 -5.39
N ARG A 22 1.84 13.77 -5.63
CA ARG A 22 2.46 15.11 -5.48
C ARG A 22 2.61 15.66 -4.06
N TYR A 23 1.85 15.20 -3.07
CA TYR A 23 1.88 15.77 -1.71
C TYR A 23 2.73 14.99 -0.72
N SER A 24 2.48 13.70 -0.58
CA SER A 24 3.06 12.82 0.45
C SER A 24 4.56 12.49 0.27
N LYS A 25 5.32 13.42 -0.33
CA LYS A 25 6.78 13.40 -0.41
C LYS A 25 7.42 13.65 0.97
N LEU A 26 8.73 13.43 1.06
CA LEU A 26 9.49 13.44 2.30
C LEU A 26 9.20 14.64 3.24
N PRO A 27 9.16 15.90 2.78
CA PRO A 27 8.87 17.03 3.67
C PRO A 27 7.49 16.94 4.35
N PHE A 28 6.47 16.51 3.60
CA PHE A 28 5.12 16.34 4.13
C PHE A 28 5.05 15.20 5.14
N ARG A 29 5.69 14.06 4.83
CA ARG A 29 5.73 12.91 5.75
C ARG A 29 6.39 13.27 7.08
N ARG A 30 7.53 13.97 7.03
CA ARG A 30 8.20 14.47 8.23
C ARG A 30 7.30 15.39 9.06
N LEU A 31 6.58 16.29 8.39
CA LEU A 31 5.66 17.22 9.04
C LEU A 31 4.54 16.45 9.75
N ILE A 32 3.80 15.58 9.08
CA ILE A 32 2.67 14.90 9.72
C ILE A 32 3.11 14.00 10.88
N LEU A 33 4.28 13.36 10.78
CA LEU A 33 4.85 12.54 11.85
C LEU A 33 5.25 13.42 13.05
N SER A 34 5.82 14.61 12.83
CA SER A 34 6.12 15.54 13.93
C SER A 34 4.86 16.10 14.61
N TYR A 35 3.72 16.10 13.92
CA TYR A 35 2.40 16.46 14.47
C TYR A 35 1.64 15.25 15.03
N GLY A 36 2.30 14.10 15.14
CA GLY A 36 1.78 12.92 15.83
C GLY A 36 0.99 11.96 14.96
N ALA A 37 1.21 11.91 13.64
CA ALA A 37 0.86 10.71 12.87
C ALA A 37 1.73 9.53 13.32
N ASP A 38 1.17 8.32 13.30
CA ASP A 38 1.85 7.10 13.74
C ASP A 38 2.57 6.39 12.57
N VAL A 39 2.03 6.52 11.35
CA VAL A 39 2.58 5.92 10.12
C VAL A 39 2.40 6.89 8.95
N ALA A 40 3.38 6.96 8.05
CA ALA A 40 3.27 7.74 6.82
C ALA A 40 3.32 6.84 5.57
N PHE A 41 2.56 7.20 4.54
CA PHE A 41 2.68 6.61 3.21
C PHE A 41 3.45 7.52 2.26
N SER A 42 4.19 6.92 1.32
CA SER A 42 4.73 7.64 0.15
C SER A 42 3.59 8.10 -0.79
N PRO A 43 3.89 8.92 -1.81
CA PRO A 43 3.00 9.05 -2.95
C PRO A 43 2.82 7.69 -3.62
N MET A 44 1.76 7.53 -4.42
CA MET A 44 1.61 6.38 -5.31
C MET A 44 2.70 6.46 -6.39
N ILE A 45 3.56 5.45 -6.46
CA ILE A 45 4.68 5.34 -7.43
C ILE A 45 4.35 4.27 -8.47
N LEU A 46 4.67 4.49 -9.75
CA LEU A 46 4.54 3.46 -10.78
C LEU A 46 5.70 2.46 -10.67
N ALA A 47 5.39 1.18 -10.42
CA ALA A 47 6.41 0.16 -10.15
C ALA A 47 7.33 -0.11 -11.35
N ASP A 48 6.77 -0.14 -12.56
CA ASP A 48 7.50 -0.40 -13.82
C ASP A 48 8.60 0.65 -14.07
N SER A 49 8.25 1.93 -13.96
CA SER A 49 9.18 3.05 -14.08
C SER A 49 10.19 3.05 -12.94
N PHE A 50 9.73 2.77 -11.72
CA PHE A 50 10.58 2.72 -10.54
C PHE A 50 11.64 1.63 -10.62
N VAL A 51 11.34 0.46 -11.19
CA VAL A 51 12.31 -0.63 -11.37
C VAL A 51 13.26 -0.30 -12.52
N SER A 52 12.71 0.16 -13.64
CA SER A 52 13.46 0.29 -14.91
C SER A 52 14.44 1.46 -14.96
N SER A 53 14.20 2.54 -14.20
CA SER A 53 15.04 3.75 -14.25
C SER A 53 15.50 4.20 -12.85
N PRO A 54 16.83 4.26 -12.60
CA PRO A 54 17.39 4.90 -11.42
C PRO A 54 16.97 6.36 -11.24
N GLU A 55 16.85 7.10 -12.35
CA GLU A 55 16.46 8.51 -12.36
C GLU A 55 15.00 8.68 -11.93
N ALA A 56 14.09 7.87 -12.47
CA ALA A 56 12.69 7.85 -12.05
C ALA A 56 12.58 7.52 -10.56
N ARG A 57 13.32 6.51 -10.10
CA ARG A 57 13.38 6.12 -8.69
C ARG A 57 13.87 7.25 -7.78
N PHE A 58 14.92 7.97 -8.16
CA PHE A 58 15.43 9.12 -7.41
C PHE A 58 14.42 10.28 -7.34
N ASN A 59 13.68 10.52 -8.43
CA ASN A 59 12.70 11.61 -8.52
C ASN A 59 11.41 11.32 -7.73
N GLU A 60 11.00 10.06 -7.68
CA GLU A 60 9.76 9.62 -7.04
C GLU A 60 9.96 9.28 -5.55
N PHE A 61 11.13 8.75 -5.16
CA PHE A 61 11.37 8.25 -3.81
C PHE A 61 12.63 8.85 -3.16
N THR A 62 12.40 9.52 -2.04
CA THR A 62 13.42 9.98 -1.08
C THR A 62 12.91 9.68 0.33
N THR A 63 13.81 9.40 1.27
CA THR A 63 13.49 9.06 2.67
C THR A 63 14.52 9.66 3.63
N ASP A 64 14.15 9.82 4.90
CA ASP A 64 15.01 10.20 6.02
C ASP A 64 14.88 9.13 7.10
N PRO A 65 15.82 8.17 7.20
CA PRO A 65 15.73 7.04 8.12
C PRO A 65 15.52 7.40 9.59
N LEU A 66 15.75 8.66 9.98
CA LEU A 66 15.57 9.14 11.35
C LEU A 66 14.24 9.88 11.58
N ARG A 67 13.56 10.35 10.53
CA ARG A 67 12.47 11.33 10.67
C ARG A 67 11.22 11.05 9.84
N ASP A 68 11.25 10.09 8.91
CA ASP A 68 10.07 9.75 8.10
C ASP A 68 9.61 8.29 8.26
N ARG A 69 10.04 7.64 9.34
CA ARG A 69 9.64 6.28 9.71
C ARG A 69 8.68 6.29 10.91
N PRO A 70 7.72 5.35 11.00
CA PRO A 70 7.47 4.24 10.06
C PRO A 70 6.93 4.68 8.68
N LEU A 71 7.47 4.06 7.62
CA LEU A 71 7.13 4.37 6.22
C LEU A 71 6.56 3.15 5.51
N ILE A 72 5.44 3.35 4.82
CA ILE A 72 4.89 2.39 3.84
C ILE A 72 4.99 3.00 2.44
N VAL A 73 5.62 2.28 1.51
CA VAL A 73 5.76 2.75 0.12
C VAL A 73 4.65 2.18 -0.74
N GLN A 74 3.82 3.05 -1.30
CA GLN A 74 2.72 2.65 -2.16
C GLN A 74 3.15 2.57 -3.63
N PHE A 75 2.89 1.44 -4.26
CA PHE A 75 3.09 1.21 -5.69
C PHE A 75 1.77 0.95 -6.42
N ALA A 76 1.65 1.46 -7.63
CA ALA A 76 0.70 0.97 -8.62
C ALA A 76 1.44 0.03 -9.59
N SER A 77 0.91 -1.17 -9.78
CA SER A 77 1.50 -2.17 -10.66
C SER A 77 0.44 -3.07 -11.31
N LYS A 78 0.70 -3.48 -12.54
CA LYS A 78 -0.04 -4.51 -13.30
C LYS A 78 0.76 -5.79 -13.51
N SER A 79 1.97 -5.85 -12.95
CA SER A 79 2.95 -6.94 -13.04
C SER A 79 3.38 -7.37 -11.64
N VAL A 80 3.36 -8.68 -11.38
CA VAL A 80 3.82 -9.24 -10.09
C VAL A 80 5.31 -8.99 -9.92
N ASP A 81 6.11 -9.22 -10.97
CA ASP A 81 7.56 -9.08 -10.91
C ASP A 81 7.99 -7.63 -10.70
N ASP A 82 7.33 -6.66 -11.34
CA ASP A 82 7.66 -5.25 -11.14
C ASP A 82 7.35 -4.82 -9.70
N PHE A 83 6.21 -5.26 -9.15
CA PHE A 83 5.86 -4.93 -7.76
C PHE A 83 6.86 -5.55 -6.78
N VAL A 84 7.19 -6.84 -6.95
CA VAL A 84 8.15 -7.52 -6.07
C VAL A 84 9.54 -6.90 -6.16
N SER A 85 10.00 -6.59 -7.38
CA SER A 85 11.31 -5.95 -7.59
C SER A 85 11.35 -4.56 -6.98
N ALA A 86 10.28 -3.76 -7.14
CA ALA A 86 10.14 -2.47 -6.47
C ALA A 86 10.15 -2.62 -4.94
N ALA A 87 9.45 -3.62 -4.40
CA ALA A 87 9.42 -3.90 -2.97
C ALA A 87 10.81 -4.27 -2.42
N GLN A 88 11.59 -5.08 -3.15
CA GLN A 88 12.97 -5.42 -2.78
C GLN A 88 13.88 -4.19 -2.76
N LEU A 89 13.71 -3.25 -3.72
CA LEU A 89 14.48 -2.01 -3.78
C LEU A 89 14.21 -1.09 -2.58
N VAL A 90 12.98 -1.04 -2.06
CA VAL A 90 12.61 -0.17 -0.92
C VAL A 90 12.68 -0.85 0.43
N ALA A 91 12.84 -2.18 0.50
CA ALA A 91 12.90 -2.92 1.76
C ALA A 91 13.94 -2.40 2.78
N PRO A 92 15.15 -1.93 2.39
CA PRO A 92 16.08 -1.32 3.34
C PRO A 92 15.61 0.04 3.88
N HIS A 93 14.66 0.67 3.19
CA HIS A 93 14.27 2.06 3.36
C HIS A 93 12.88 2.25 4.00
N ALA A 94 12.11 1.18 4.15
CA ALA A 94 10.71 1.23 4.59
C ALA A 94 10.32 -0.01 5.40
N GLU A 95 9.28 0.12 6.23
CA GLU A 95 8.71 -0.96 7.04
C GLU A 95 7.56 -1.70 6.34
N GLY A 96 7.08 -1.16 5.22
CA GLY A 96 6.08 -1.83 4.41
C GLY A 96 5.99 -1.36 2.97
N VAL A 97 5.27 -2.15 2.18
CA VAL A 97 4.85 -1.81 0.82
C VAL A 97 3.34 -1.97 0.69
N ASP A 98 2.72 -1.12 -0.13
CA ASP A 98 1.28 -1.12 -0.38
C ASP A 98 0.99 -1.21 -1.88
N LEU A 99 0.05 -2.06 -2.28
CA LEU A 99 -0.47 -2.08 -3.63
C LEU A 99 -1.70 -1.17 -3.74
N ASP A 100 -1.65 -0.16 -4.61
CA ASP A 100 -2.84 0.63 -4.94
C ASP A 100 -3.79 -0.15 -5.84
N CYS A 101 -4.93 -0.53 -5.27
CA CYS A 101 -6.07 -1.12 -5.93
C CYS A 101 -7.29 -0.19 -5.86
N GLY A 102 -7.07 1.11 -5.59
CA GLY A 102 -8.14 2.06 -5.27
C GLY A 102 -8.16 3.35 -6.09
N CYS A 103 -7.13 3.69 -6.87
CA CYS A 103 -7.16 4.91 -7.70
C CYS A 103 -8.27 4.82 -8.77
N PRO A 104 -9.25 5.75 -8.79
CA PRO A 104 -10.35 5.73 -9.76
C PRO A 104 -10.03 6.55 -11.02
N GLN A 105 -8.83 7.12 -11.13
CA GLN A 105 -8.49 8.01 -12.24
C GLN A 105 -8.55 7.24 -13.57
N GLY A 106 -9.21 7.82 -14.57
CA GLY A 106 -9.46 7.13 -15.83
C GLY A 106 -8.19 6.66 -16.56
N TRP A 107 -7.07 7.38 -16.42
CA TRP A 107 -5.79 6.93 -16.98
C TRP A 107 -5.25 5.68 -16.28
N ALA A 108 -5.35 5.61 -14.95
CA ALA A 108 -4.90 4.46 -14.16
C ALA A 108 -5.73 3.21 -14.49
N ILE A 109 -7.05 3.38 -14.63
CA ILE A 109 -7.95 2.30 -15.03
C ILE A 109 -7.61 1.78 -16.43
N ARG A 110 -7.37 2.67 -17.41
CA ARG A 110 -6.99 2.27 -18.78
C ARG A 110 -5.65 1.53 -18.82
N GLU A 111 -4.71 1.93 -17.96
CA GLU A 111 -3.44 1.24 -17.81
C GLU A 111 -3.54 -0.12 -17.10
N GLY A 112 -4.70 -0.46 -16.52
CA GLY A 112 -4.91 -1.72 -15.81
C GLY A 112 -4.37 -1.72 -14.39
N ILE A 113 -4.21 -0.55 -13.77
CA ILE A 113 -3.76 -0.35 -12.38
C ILE A 113 -4.85 0.33 -11.54
N GLY A 114 -4.63 0.49 -10.23
CA GLY A 114 -5.59 1.13 -9.33
C GLY A 114 -6.90 0.33 -9.24
N ALA A 115 -8.04 1.00 -9.32
CA ALA A 115 -9.36 0.37 -9.17
C ALA A 115 -9.66 -0.71 -10.23
N ALA A 116 -8.94 -0.74 -11.36
CA ALA A 116 -9.06 -1.83 -12.35
C ALA A 116 -8.70 -3.20 -11.76
N LEU A 117 -7.79 -3.23 -10.77
CA LEU A 117 -7.34 -4.47 -10.14
C LEU A 117 -8.42 -5.15 -9.31
N LEU A 118 -9.49 -4.46 -8.92
CA LEU A 118 -10.62 -5.06 -8.20
C LEU A 118 -11.35 -6.14 -9.02
N GLN A 119 -11.18 -6.14 -10.35
CA GLN A 119 -11.68 -7.18 -11.24
C GLN A 119 -10.72 -8.37 -11.40
N ARG A 120 -9.53 -8.30 -10.79
CA ARG A 120 -8.45 -9.30 -10.87
C ARG A 120 -7.96 -9.72 -9.47
N PRO A 121 -8.82 -10.27 -8.61
CA PRO A 121 -8.46 -10.61 -7.24
C PRO A 121 -7.33 -11.65 -7.13
N GLU A 122 -7.22 -12.57 -8.09
CA GLU A 122 -6.14 -13.56 -8.16
C GLU A 122 -4.78 -12.88 -8.32
N PHE A 123 -4.70 -11.86 -9.19
CA PHE A 123 -3.48 -11.09 -9.37
C PHE A 123 -3.04 -10.40 -8.08
N ILE A 124 -3.99 -9.78 -7.34
CA ILE A 124 -3.67 -9.14 -6.05
C ILE A 124 -3.13 -10.17 -5.06
N SER A 125 -3.76 -11.35 -4.99
CA SER A 125 -3.31 -12.46 -4.14
C SER A 125 -1.87 -12.91 -4.50
N ASP A 126 -1.58 -13.02 -5.80
CA ASP A 126 -0.27 -13.41 -6.28
C ASP A 126 0.80 -12.34 -6.03
N VAL A 127 0.47 -11.05 -6.12
CA VAL A 127 1.37 -9.96 -5.70
C VAL A 127 1.72 -10.08 -4.23
N VAL A 128 0.73 -10.23 -3.35
CA VAL A 128 0.95 -10.32 -1.89
C VAL A 128 1.79 -11.56 -1.55
N ARG A 129 1.41 -12.73 -2.10
CA ARG A 129 2.11 -13.99 -1.86
C ARG A 129 3.55 -13.94 -2.36
N SER A 130 3.76 -13.47 -3.60
CA SER A 130 5.09 -13.42 -4.21
C SER A 130 6.00 -12.43 -3.51
N THR A 131 5.46 -11.30 -3.05
CA THR A 131 6.22 -10.32 -2.26
C THR A 131 6.69 -10.96 -0.97
N LYS A 132 5.79 -11.54 -0.16
CA LYS A 132 6.15 -12.21 1.11
C LYS A 132 7.19 -13.32 0.93
N ASN A 133 7.12 -14.06 -0.17
CA ASN A 133 8.06 -15.15 -0.45
C ASN A 133 9.45 -14.65 -0.89
N ARG A 134 9.55 -13.43 -1.43
CA ARG A 134 10.77 -12.90 -2.06
C ARG A 134 11.40 -11.71 -1.33
N THR A 135 10.71 -11.16 -0.32
CA THR A 135 11.23 -10.10 0.55
C THR A 135 11.54 -10.63 1.94
N GLN A 136 12.31 -9.87 2.72
CA GLN A 136 12.63 -10.23 4.10
C GLN A 136 11.35 -10.33 4.94
N HIS A 137 11.28 -11.29 5.87
CA HIS A 137 10.11 -11.55 6.72
C HIS A 137 9.62 -10.35 7.55
N SER A 138 10.39 -9.26 7.64
CA SER A 138 10.01 -8.04 8.36
C SER A 138 9.30 -6.98 7.51
N LEU A 139 9.25 -7.12 6.18
CA LEU A 139 8.58 -6.13 5.32
C LEU A 139 7.07 -6.44 5.29
N SER A 140 6.27 -5.54 5.85
CA SER A 140 4.81 -5.66 5.80
C SER A 140 4.29 -5.43 4.37
N VAL A 141 3.22 -6.15 4.00
CA VAL A 141 2.58 -5.98 2.68
C VAL A 141 1.10 -5.66 2.88
N SER A 142 0.67 -4.51 2.38
CA SER A 142 -0.71 -4.06 2.42
C SER A 142 -1.31 -3.86 1.03
N VAL A 143 -2.64 -3.80 0.97
CA VAL A 143 -3.38 -3.48 -0.24
C VAL A 143 -4.41 -2.40 0.09
N LYS A 144 -4.43 -1.32 -0.67
CA LYS A 144 -5.42 -0.27 -0.52
C LYS A 144 -6.49 -0.38 -1.60
N ILE A 145 -7.74 -0.62 -1.21
CA ILE A 145 -8.89 -0.76 -2.13
C ILE A 145 -9.93 0.35 -1.91
N ARG A 146 -10.83 0.51 -2.88
CA ARG A 146 -12.08 1.26 -2.72
C ARG A 146 -13.24 0.31 -2.44
N LEU A 147 -14.27 0.81 -1.75
CA LEU A 147 -15.54 0.10 -1.65
C LEU A 147 -16.19 -0.05 -3.03
N GLN A 148 -16.68 -1.25 -3.32
CA GLN A 148 -17.55 -1.48 -4.46
C GLN A 148 -18.97 -1.03 -4.11
N LYS A 149 -19.78 -0.69 -5.13
CA LYS A 149 -21.20 -0.31 -4.96
C LYS A 149 -21.98 -1.34 -4.15
N ASP A 150 -21.72 -2.61 -4.41
CA ASP A 150 -22.21 -3.71 -3.59
C ASP A 150 -21.17 -4.04 -2.51
N HIS A 151 -21.49 -3.70 -1.27
CA HIS A 151 -20.62 -3.96 -0.11
C HIS A 151 -20.35 -5.46 0.09
N ARG A 152 -21.27 -6.36 -0.33
CA ARG A 152 -21.04 -7.81 -0.26
C ARG A 152 -19.88 -8.23 -1.14
N ARG A 153 -19.75 -7.66 -2.34
CA ARG A 153 -18.59 -7.92 -3.21
C ARG A 153 -17.27 -7.47 -2.59
N THR A 154 -17.28 -6.36 -1.86
CA THR A 154 -16.10 -5.90 -1.12
C THR A 154 -15.75 -6.89 -0.01
N TRP A 155 -16.76 -7.35 0.74
CA TRP A 155 -16.59 -8.35 1.78
C TRP A 155 -16.06 -9.68 1.24
N ASP A 156 -16.64 -10.20 0.16
CA ASP A 156 -16.25 -11.47 -0.45
C ASP A 156 -14.81 -11.41 -0.99
N LEU A 157 -14.44 -10.29 -1.61
CA LEU A 157 -13.07 -10.01 -2.04
C LEU A 157 -12.10 -10.10 -0.85
N VAL A 158 -12.41 -9.36 0.22
CA VAL A 158 -11.57 -9.24 1.42
C VAL A 158 -11.46 -10.57 2.18
N LYS A 159 -12.57 -11.25 2.46
CA LYS A 159 -12.62 -12.52 3.22
C LYS A 159 -12.12 -13.72 2.42
N GLY A 160 -12.48 -13.79 1.14
CA GLY A 160 -12.32 -15.01 0.34
C GLY A 160 -11.07 -15.04 -0.54
N ARG A 161 -10.62 -13.88 -1.04
CA ARG A 161 -9.56 -13.82 -2.07
C ARG A 161 -8.30 -13.10 -1.61
N LEU A 162 -8.45 -12.09 -0.74
CA LEU A 162 -7.35 -11.28 -0.24
C LEU A 162 -6.89 -11.68 1.17
N ASN A 163 -7.54 -12.66 1.82
CA ASN A 163 -7.11 -13.20 3.10
C ASN A 163 -5.82 -14.02 2.89
N PRO A 164 -4.64 -13.47 3.23
CA PRO A 164 -3.39 -14.15 2.99
C PRO A 164 -3.17 -15.07 4.19
N GLY A 165 -3.43 -16.36 4.02
CA GLY A 165 -3.06 -17.34 5.05
C GLY A 165 -1.59 -17.16 5.46
N ARG A 166 -1.38 -16.83 6.74
CA ARG A 166 -0.11 -16.63 7.46
C ARG A 166 0.79 -15.48 6.97
N GLY A 167 1.16 -14.58 7.90
CA GLY A 167 2.09 -13.46 7.74
C GLY A 167 1.37 -12.10 7.73
N GLU A 168 1.94 -11.10 8.40
CA GLU A 168 1.36 -9.76 8.58
C GLU A 168 0.99 -9.09 7.24
N SER A 169 -0.32 -8.98 6.96
CA SER A 169 -0.86 -8.19 5.84
C SER A 169 -2.15 -7.51 6.27
N PHE A 170 -2.40 -6.34 5.71
CA PHE A 170 -3.63 -5.61 6.01
C PHE A 170 -4.19 -4.92 4.78
N ILE A 171 -5.50 -4.74 4.79
CA ILE A 171 -6.24 -4.10 3.72
C ILE A 171 -6.69 -2.73 4.22
N ILE A 172 -6.34 -1.68 3.48
CA ILE A 172 -6.86 -0.33 3.72
C ILE A 172 -8.04 -0.11 2.77
N LEU A 173 -9.24 0.02 3.32
CA LEU A 173 -10.44 0.40 2.60
C LEU A 173 -10.56 1.92 2.57
N ASN A 174 -10.84 2.47 1.40
CA ASN A 174 -11.35 3.83 1.23
C ASN A 174 -12.86 3.76 0.92
N GLN A 175 -13.69 4.43 1.71
CA GLN A 175 -15.15 4.44 1.56
C GLN A 175 -15.66 5.13 0.30
N GLY A 176 -14.85 5.97 -0.33
CA GLY A 176 -15.24 6.50 -1.62
C GLY A 176 -15.44 5.36 -2.61
N THR A 177 -16.66 5.16 -3.09
CA THR A 177 -16.89 4.25 -4.22
C THR A 177 -16.09 4.75 -5.43
N VAL A 178 -15.86 3.91 -6.44
CA VAL A 178 -15.18 4.36 -7.68
C VAL A 178 -15.86 5.63 -8.26
N ASP A 179 -17.16 5.80 -7.98
CA ASP A 179 -17.99 6.90 -8.50
C ASP A 179 -18.29 8.02 -7.47
N ARG A 180 -17.82 7.94 -6.21
CA ARG A 180 -18.04 8.99 -5.20
C ARG A 180 -16.80 9.26 -4.33
N ASN A 181 -16.58 10.52 -4.03
CA ASN A 181 -15.53 10.98 -3.11
C ASN A 181 -16.11 11.17 -1.69
N SER A 182 -16.24 10.09 -0.91
CA SER A 182 -16.31 10.18 0.55
C SER A 182 -14.92 9.92 1.16
N LEU A 183 -14.63 10.51 2.32
CA LEU A 183 -13.29 10.59 2.92
C LEU A 183 -13.12 9.70 4.18
N ASP A 184 -13.86 8.59 4.27
CA ASP A 184 -13.72 7.67 5.39
C ASP A 184 -12.84 6.48 5.01
N PHE A 185 -11.89 6.10 5.87
CA PHE A 185 -10.99 4.97 5.65
C PHE A 185 -11.19 3.92 6.73
N TYR A 186 -11.25 2.65 6.34
CA TYR A 186 -11.35 1.52 7.27
C TYR A 186 -10.12 0.64 7.09
N LEU A 187 -9.49 0.26 8.19
CA LEU A 187 -8.41 -0.71 8.15
C LEU A 187 -9.00 -2.08 8.49
N ILE A 188 -8.78 -3.05 7.62
CA ILE A 188 -9.00 -4.47 7.92
C ILE A 188 -7.63 -5.11 8.06
N TYR A 189 -7.20 -5.29 9.31
CA TYR A 189 -5.96 -5.97 9.64
C TYR A 189 -6.21 -7.49 9.69
N PHE A 190 -5.44 -8.25 8.91
CA PHE A 190 -5.40 -9.70 9.02
C PHE A 190 -4.16 -10.07 9.84
N GLY A 191 -4.32 -9.98 11.16
CA GLY A 191 -3.34 -10.46 12.11
C GLY A 191 -3.34 -11.98 12.20
N SER A 192 -2.15 -12.54 12.43
CA SER A 192 -1.96 -13.89 12.96
C SER A 192 -1.69 -13.82 14.45
#